data_AF-A0A8D8QLZ6-F1
#
_entry.id   AF-A0A8D8QLZ6-F1
#
_cell.length_a   1.000
_cell.length_b   1.000
_cell.length_c   1.000
_cell.angle_alpha   90.00
_cell.angle_beta   90.00
_cell.angle_gamma   90.00
#
_symmetry.space_group_name_H-M   'P 1'
#
loop_
_entity.id
_entity.type
_entity.pdbx_description
1 polymer ?
#
loop_
_entity_poly.entity_id
_entity_poly.type
_entity_poly.pdbx_seq_one_letter_code
_entity_poly.pdbx_strand_id
1 'polypeptide(L)'
;MGGHGHHFEPPFKVPDWKKMKVENCPQLQNVERALAAKGLKDPWLRNYVWRFPPELHSNMVVRMKDHFTIGMRTGFILCAVTLAAEYTYKFFVPPKDHHHNHDEHH
;
A
#
# COMPACT_ATOMS: atom_id res chain seq x y z
N MET A 1 38.73 -22.80 -11.39
CA MET A 1 38.70 -21.57 -10.56
C MET A 1 37.46 -21.68 -9.67
N GLY A 2 37.49 -22.01 -8.39
CA GLY A 2 38.52 -21.95 -7.35
C GLY A 2 37.88 -21.22 -6.17
N GLY A 3 37.61 -21.91 -5.06
CA GLY A 3 36.99 -21.31 -3.87
C GLY A 3 36.45 -22.30 -2.85
N HIS A 4 37.32 -23.15 -2.30
CA HIS A 4 37.12 -23.77 -0.98
C HIS A 4 37.71 -22.81 0.08
N GLY A 5 37.00 -22.54 1.17
CA GLY A 5 37.59 -21.99 2.39
C GLY A 5 36.81 -20.86 3.05
N HIS A 6 36.61 -21.02 4.36
CA HIS A 6 36.10 -20.09 5.38
C HIS A 6 34.62 -20.22 5.75
N HIS A 7 34.43 -20.77 6.96
CA HIS A 7 33.21 -20.86 7.75
C HIS A 7 32.63 -19.49 8.09
N PHE A 8 32.12 -18.79 7.09
CA PHE A 8 31.22 -17.66 7.29
C PHE A 8 29.93 -18.05 6.60
N GLU A 9 28.96 -18.56 7.36
CA GLU A 9 27.61 -18.64 6.81
C GLU A 9 27.24 -17.23 6.34
N PRO A 10 26.84 -17.05 5.06
CA PRO A 10 26.41 -15.74 4.61
C PRO A 10 25.29 -15.25 5.54
N PRO A 11 25.23 -13.94 5.85
CA PRO A 11 24.28 -13.38 6.82
C PRO A 11 22.81 -13.54 6.41
N PHE A 12 22.56 -14.11 5.23
CA PHE A 12 21.25 -14.48 4.73
C PHE A 12 21.34 -15.80 3.96
N LYS A 13 20.27 -16.59 4.04
CA LYS A 13 20.12 -17.81 3.25
C LYS A 13 19.53 -17.44 1.89
N VAL A 14 20.30 -17.65 0.83
CA VAL A 14 19.81 -17.48 -0.54
C VAL A 14 18.68 -18.48 -0.80
N PRO A 15 17.50 -18.04 -1.26
CA PRO A 15 16.40 -18.96 -1.56
C PRO A 15 16.75 -19.89 -2.73
N ASP A 16 16.24 -21.12 -2.70
CA ASP A 16 16.45 -22.09 -3.77
C ASP A 16 15.99 -21.53 -5.13
N TRP A 17 16.91 -21.58 -6.10
CA TRP A 17 16.70 -21.10 -7.47
C TRP A 17 15.54 -21.82 -8.18
N LYS A 18 15.22 -23.06 -7.80
CA LYS A 18 14.10 -23.83 -8.40
C LYS A 18 12.74 -23.21 -8.16
N LYS A 19 12.62 -22.32 -7.16
CA LYS A 19 11.38 -21.59 -6.86
C LYS A 19 11.10 -20.48 -7.88
N MET A 20 12.13 -20.00 -8.57
CA MET A 20 12.01 -18.94 -9.57
C MET A 20 11.55 -19.54 -10.91
N LYS A 21 10.23 -19.71 -11.07
CA LYS A 21 9.61 -20.20 -12.31
C LYS A 21 8.94 -19.06 -13.07
N VAL A 22 9.17 -19.00 -14.37
CA VAL A 22 8.51 -18.03 -15.28
C VAL A 22 7.00 -18.23 -15.30
N GLU A 23 6.54 -19.47 -15.14
CA GLU A 23 5.13 -19.88 -15.02
C GLU A 23 4.37 -19.12 -13.91
N ASN A 24 5.06 -18.60 -12.90
CA ASN A 24 4.42 -17.86 -11.81
C ASN A 24 4.36 -16.35 -12.06
N CYS A 25 4.90 -15.87 -13.18
CA CYS A 25 5.01 -14.44 -13.50
C CYS A 25 4.29 -14.11 -14.83
N PRO A 26 3.06 -13.59 -14.81
CA PRO A 26 2.29 -13.34 -16.02
C PRO A 26 2.93 -12.31 -16.95
N GLN A 27 3.68 -11.34 -16.41
CA GLN A 27 4.40 -10.33 -17.20
C GLN A 27 5.52 -10.98 -18.02
N LEU A 28 6.28 -11.91 -17.44
CA LEU A 28 7.34 -12.62 -18.16
C LEU A 28 6.77 -13.63 -19.16
N GLN A 29 5.64 -14.27 -18.86
CA GLN A 29 4.94 -15.10 -19.86
C GLN A 29 4.49 -14.29 -21.08
N ASN A 30 4.07 -13.02 -20.90
CA ASN A 30 3.73 -12.16 -22.02
C ASN A 30 4.95 -11.90 -22.92
N VAL A 31 6.11 -11.66 -22.31
CA VAL A 31 7.38 -11.48 -23.05
C VAL A 31 7.76 -12.77 -23.77
N GLU A 32 7.68 -13.93 -23.11
CA GLU A 32 7.97 -15.22 -23.71
C GLU A 32 7.07 -15.48 -24.93
N ARG A 33 5.76 -15.22 -24.81
CA ARG A 33 4.81 -15.34 -25.93
C ARG A 33 5.12 -14.37 -27.07
N ALA A 34 5.48 -13.13 -26.77
CA ALA A 34 5.83 -12.13 -27.78
C ALA A 34 7.14 -12.47 -28.50
N LEU A 35 8.11 -13.07 -27.81
CA LEU A 35 9.35 -13.56 -28.40
C LEU A 35 9.10 -14.81 -29.24
N ALA A 36 8.30 -15.76 -28.73
CA ALA A 36 7.94 -16.97 -29.45
C ALA A 36 7.18 -16.67 -30.75
N ALA A 37 6.32 -15.65 -30.75
CA ALA A 37 5.64 -15.16 -31.96
C ALA A 37 6.62 -14.68 -33.05
N LYS A 38 7.85 -14.33 -32.67
CA LYS A 38 8.95 -13.95 -33.58
C LYS A 38 9.96 -15.09 -33.80
N GLY A 39 9.68 -16.29 -33.30
CA GLY A 39 10.62 -17.42 -33.33
C GLY A 39 11.84 -17.27 -32.40
N LEU A 40 11.78 -16.35 -31.44
CA LEU A 40 12.86 -16.06 -30.49
C LEU A 40 12.59 -16.69 -29.13
N LYS A 41 13.67 -17.00 -28.39
CA LYS A 41 13.62 -17.48 -27.01
C LYS A 41 14.70 -16.80 -26.18
N ASP A 42 14.32 -16.19 -25.07
CA ASP A 42 15.26 -15.58 -24.12
C ASP A 42 15.68 -16.60 -23.04
N PRO A 43 16.96 -17.02 -22.97
CA PRO A 43 17.44 -17.93 -21.94
C PRO A 43 17.51 -17.31 -20.54
N TRP A 44 17.49 -15.98 -20.43
CA TRP A 44 17.64 -15.25 -19.16
C TRP A 44 16.31 -14.91 -18.49
N LEU A 45 15.18 -15.26 -19.10
CA LEU A 45 13.87 -14.85 -18.63
C LEU A 45 13.59 -15.25 -17.16
N ARG A 46 14.12 -16.41 -16.75
CA ARG A 46 14.03 -16.91 -15.36
C ARG A 46 14.75 -16.00 -14.36
N ASN A 47 15.87 -15.41 -14.77
CA ASN A 47 16.65 -14.51 -13.91
C ASN A 47 15.87 -13.24 -13.54
N TYR A 48 14.86 -12.86 -14.31
CA TYR A 48 14.05 -11.67 -14.02
C TYR A 48 12.85 -11.94 -13.10
N VAL A 49 12.57 -13.21 -12.75
CA VAL A 49 11.40 -13.59 -11.95
C VAL A 49 11.38 -12.88 -10.59
N TRP A 50 12.54 -12.73 -9.93
CA TRP A 50 12.62 -12.06 -8.62
C TRP A 50 12.21 -10.58 -8.66
N ARG A 51 12.23 -9.96 -9.84
CA ARG A 51 11.82 -8.55 -10.00
C ARG A 51 10.30 -8.37 -9.93
N PHE A 52 9.55 -9.45 -10.13
CA PHE A 52 8.09 -9.46 -10.13
C PHE A 52 7.58 -10.38 -9.01
N PRO A 53 7.76 -9.99 -7.73
CA PRO A 53 7.29 -10.80 -6.63
C PRO A 53 5.75 -10.89 -6.66
N PRO A 54 5.17 -12.04 -6.27
CA PRO A 54 3.74 -12.26 -6.35
C PRO A 54 2.93 -11.26 -5.51
N GLU A 55 3.52 -10.74 -4.44
CA GLU A 55 2.94 -9.74 -3.54
C GLU A 55 2.80 -8.36 -4.20
N LEU A 56 3.60 -8.07 -5.23
CA LEU A 56 3.59 -6.77 -5.92
C LEU A 56 2.58 -6.74 -7.08
N HIS A 57 1.83 -7.82 -7.32
CA HIS A 57 0.67 -7.84 -8.22
C HIS A 57 -0.53 -7.09 -7.63
N SER A 58 -0.30 -5.93 -7.02
CA SER A 58 -1.36 -4.99 -6.70
C SER A 58 -1.75 -4.28 -8.00
N ASN A 59 -3.01 -4.43 -8.41
CA ASN A 59 -3.58 -3.60 -9.48
C ASN A 59 -3.35 -2.12 -9.14
N MET A 60 -2.93 -1.31 -10.12
CA MET A 60 -2.70 0.14 -9.92
C MET A 60 -3.91 0.81 -9.24
N VAL A 61 -5.12 0.42 -9.65
CA VAL A 61 -6.39 0.88 -9.09
C VAL A 61 -6.51 0.55 -7.60
N VAL A 62 -6.09 -0.64 -7.18
CA VAL A 62 -6.10 -1.05 -5.76
C VAL A 62 -5.11 -0.19 -4.98
N ARG A 63 -3.90 0.05 -5.50
CA ARG A 63 -2.92 0.94 -4.84
C ARG A 63 -3.44 2.37 -4.69
N MET A 64 -4.08 2.90 -5.73
CA MET A 64 -4.66 4.24 -5.70
C MET A 64 -5.78 4.34 -4.67
N LYS A 65 -6.69 3.37 -4.63
CA LYS A 65 -7.77 3.30 -3.64
C LYS A 65 -7.21 3.18 -2.22
N ASP A 66 -6.23 2.31 -2.00
CA ASP A 66 -5.64 2.09 -0.69
C ASP A 66 -4.90 3.34 -0.22
N HIS A 67 -4.18 4.02 -1.11
CA HIS A 67 -3.53 5.29 -0.78
C HIS A 67 -4.54 6.39 -0.44
N PHE A 68 -5.64 6.50 -1.19
CA PHE A 68 -6.69 7.49 -0.92
C PHE A 68 -7.49 7.20 0.36
N THR A 69 -7.63 5.93 0.73
CA THR A 69 -8.40 5.51 1.91
C THR A 69 -7.54 5.35 3.16
N ILE A 70 -6.21 5.44 3.04
CA ILE A 70 -5.30 5.39 4.19
C ILE A 70 -5.63 6.57 5.11
N GLY A 71 -6.02 6.26 6.34
CA GLY A 71 -6.40 7.27 7.34
C GLY A 71 -7.87 7.72 7.30
N MET A 72 -8.67 7.34 6.30
CA MET A 72 -10.11 7.68 6.32
C MET A 72 -10.82 7.11 7.54
N ARG A 73 -10.56 5.83 7.90
CA ARG A 73 -11.19 5.18 9.06
C ARG A 73 -10.87 5.91 10.37
N THR A 74 -9.60 6.21 10.60
CA THR A 74 -9.16 6.96 11.79
C THR A 74 -9.71 8.38 11.78
N GLY A 75 -9.77 9.03 10.62
CA GLY A 75 -10.38 10.34 10.46
C GLY A 75 -11.87 10.37 10.81
N PHE A 76 -12.65 9.40 10.33
CA PHE A 76 -14.07 9.29 10.68
C PHE A 76 -14.29 9.03 12.18
N ILE A 77 -13.46 8.20 12.81
CA ILE A 77 -13.53 7.96 14.26
C ILE A 77 -13.27 9.26 15.03
N LEU A 78 -12.19 9.98 14.69
CA LEU A 78 -11.86 11.25 15.32
C LEU A 78 -12.97 12.30 15.12
N CYS A 79 -13.51 12.41 13.91
CA CYS A 79 -14.62 13.30 13.59
C CYS A 79 -15.87 12.99 14.42
N ALA A 80 -16.24 11.70 14.55
CA ALA A 80 -17.38 11.31 15.37
C ALA A 80 -17.16 11.63 16.85
N VAL A 81 -15.95 11.42 17.37
CA VAL A 81 -15.59 11.76 18.76
C VAL A 81 -15.67 13.27 18.98
N THR A 82 -15.15 14.08 18.05
CA THR A 82 -15.22 15.55 18.17
C THR A 82 -16.66 16.05 18.11
N LEU A 83 -17.50 15.51 17.22
CA LEU A 83 -18.92 15.86 17.16
C LEU A 83 -19.64 15.50 18.47
N ALA A 84 -19.41 14.30 19.00
CA ALA A 84 -20.00 13.90 20.28
C ALA A 84 -19.55 14.81 21.44
N ALA A 85 -18.28 15.21 21.46
CA ALA A 85 -17.77 16.17 22.44
C ALA A 85 -18.43 17.54 22.29
N GLU A 86 -18.60 18.06 21.08
CA GLU A 86 -19.29 19.33 20.84
C GLU A 86 -20.76 19.29 21.24
N TYR A 87 -21.48 18.23 20.89
CA TYR A 87 -22.89 18.06 21.24
C TYR A 87 -23.08 17.95 22.76
N THR A 88 -22.25 17.16 23.43
CA THR A 88 -22.31 17.06 24.90
C THR A 88 -21.95 18.38 25.56
N TYR A 89 -20.90 19.08 25.10
CA TYR A 89 -20.53 20.39 25.63
C TYR A 89 -21.66 21.41 25.49
N LYS A 90 -22.29 21.52 24.32
CA LYS A 90 -23.44 22.43 24.10
C LYS A 90 -24.66 22.08 24.94
N PHE A 91 -24.85 20.79 25.26
CA PHE A 91 -25.93 20.35 26.15
C PHE A 91 -25.68 20.76 27.61
N PHE A 92 -24.45 20.66 28.10
CA PHE A 92 -24.10 21.00 29.49
C PHE A 92 -23.82 22.49 29.71
N VAL A 93 -23.35 23.21 28.70
CA VAL A 93 -23.10 24.65 28.72
C VAL A 93 -23.96 25.29 27.63
N PRO A 94 -25.25 25.59 27.91
CA PRO A 94 -26.07 26.31 26.95
C PRO A 94 -25.40 27.66 26.63
N PRO A 95 -25.48 28.14 25.38
CA PRO A 95 -24.94 29.44 25.00
C PRO A 95 -25.48 30.51 25.95
N LYS A 96 -24.60 31.36 26.47
CA LYS A 96 -25.06 32.61 27.09
C LYS A 96 -25.62 33.46 25.96
N ASP A 97 -26.93 33.52 25.83
CA ASP A 97 -27.58 34.48 24.96
C ASP A 97 -27.20 35.89 25.48
N HIS A 98 -26.26 36.53 24.79
CA HIS A 98 -26.03 37.96 24.94
C HIS A 98 -27.17 38.69 24.22
N HIS A 99 -28.35 38.70 24.84
CA HIS A 99 -29.39 39.66 24.51
C HIS A 99 -28.87 41.05 24.86
N HIS A 100 -28.31 41.76 23.87
CA HIS A 100 -28.12 43.20 23.97
C HIS A 100 -29.50 43.86 23.93
N ASN A 101 -30.05 44.16 25.11
CA ASN A 101 -31.06 45.21 25.24
C ASN A 101 -30.40 46.50 24.78
N HIS A 102 -30.77 46.98 23.59
CA HIS A 102 -30.65 48.39 23.28
C HIS A 102 -31.86 49.05 23.93
N ASP A 103 -31.69 49.46 25.18
CA ASP A 103 -32.61 50.35 25.86
C ASP A 103 -32.74 51.64 25.03
N GLU A 104 -33.98 51.93 24.69
CA GLU A 104 -34.45 53.19 24.14
C GLU A 104 -34.06 54.34 25.09
N HIS A 105 -33.35 55.34 24.58
CA HIS A 105 -33.22 56.63 25.24
C HIS A 105 -33.73 57.74 24.32
N HIS A 106 -34.72 58.43 24.87
CA HIS A 106 -35.44 59.63 24.44
C HIS A 106 -34.54 60.80 24.03
#